data_AF-A0A935QWX3-F1
#
_entry.id   AF-A0A935QWX3-F1
#
_cell.length_a   1.000
_cell.length_b   1.000
_cell.length_c   1.000
_cell.angle_alpha   90.00
_cell.angle_beta   90.00
_cell.angle_gamma   90.00
#
_symmetry.space_group_name_H-M   'P 1'
#
loop_
_entity.id
_entity.type
_entity.pdbx_description
1 polymer ?
#
loop_
_entity_poly.entity_id
_entity_poly.type
_entity_poly.pdbx_seq_one_letter_code
_entity_poly.pdbx_strand_id
1 'polypeptide(L)'
;MYPNAPELCDGLDNDCDGEADEDPAEGEPLVLGFPDEDGDGFGEGDGAALCALPEGWVTVSGDCDDGAPGVFPGAAVVCGDEVDQDCDGLSDCGRLLDGEVSGEGALRLVGDEYNPLDGAVVIADLTGDGHPDWILGSTQITRGSNGGVYVLPGPLPLEGEVDVEASAWLISGDTSLKGEMGRSIQVGDVNDDDAVDLIIAAPEGSADPGRVYVAFGPLDAGRDLSVSGADHVLLEGLTGGDGFGDGVITGQFDGDGQLDLC
;
A
#
# COMPACT_ATOMS: atom_id res chain seq x y z
N MET A 1 -19.61 36.98 40.95
CA MET A 1 -19.89 36.71 42.37
C MET A 1 -21.12 37.49 42.86
N TYR A 2 -22.30 37.07 42.39
CA TYR A 2 -23.63 37.46 42.89
C TYR A 2 -24.66 36.37 42.51
N PRO A 3 -25.77 36.19 43.25
CA PRO A 3 -26.79 35.17 42.96
C PRO A 3 -27.26 35.10 41.50
N ASN A 4 -27.15 33.94 40.85
CA ASN A 4 -27.49 33.69 39.42
C ASN A 4 -26.66 34.51 38.42
N ALA A 5 -25.41 34.84 38.74
CA ALA A 5 -24.47 35.30 37.72
C ALA A 5 -24.21 34.19 36.69
N PRO A 6 -23.81 34.51 35.45
CA PRO A 6 -23.28 33.49 34.55
C PRO A 6 -21.97 32.94 35.10
N GLU A 7 -21.81 31.61 35.05
CA GLU A 7 -20.56 30.93 35.40
C GLU A 7 -19.49 31.16 34.33
N LEU A 8 -18.25 31.31 34.80
CA LEU A 8 -17.05 31.48 33.98
C LEU A 8 -16.13 30.29 34.26
N CYS A 9 -15.30 29.89 33.30
CA CYS A 9 -14.30 28.85 33.57
C CYS A 9 -13.08 29.42 34.32
N ASP A 10 -13.28 29.94 35.54
CA ASP A 10 -12.24 30.58 36.36
C ASP A 10 -11.99 29.91 37.71
N GLY A 11 -12.65 28.77 37.96
CA GLY A 11 -12.57 27.98 39.19
C GLY A 11 -13.27 28.64 40.39
N LEU A 12 -14.14 29.62 40.15
CA LEU A 12 -14.86 30.36 41.17
C LEU A 12 -16.37 30.22 40.98
N ASP A 13 -17.06 29.94 42.08
CA ASP A 13 -18.52 30.01 42.20
C ASP A 13 -19.02 31.45 41.98
N ASN A 14 -19.33 31.79 40.73
CA ASN A 14 -19.65 33.14 40.29
C ASN A 14 -21.09 33.53 40.64
N ASP A 15 -21.97 32.54 40.70
CA ASP A 15 -23.39 32.65 40.94
C ASP A 15 -23.80 32.41 42.40
N CYS A 16 -22.87 31.98 43.23
CA CYS A 16 -23.00 31.71 44.67
C CYS A 16 -24.00 30.58 45.02
N ASP A 17 -24.13 29.55 44.19
CA ASP A 17 -25.00 28.39 44.44
C ASP A 17 -24.32 27.21 45.18
N GLY A 18 -22.99 27.23 45.23
CA GLY A 18 -22.15 26.27 45.96
C GLY A 18 -21.36 25.29 45.09
N GLU A 19 -21.58 25.27 43.79
CA GLU A 19 -20.69 24.63 42.81
C GLU A 19 -19.86 25.71 42.08
N ALA A 20 -18.83 25.31 41.34
CA ALA A 20 -18.04 26.26 40.56
C ALA A 20 -17.90 25.76 39.13
N ASP A 21 -17.99 26.69 38.18
CA ASP A 21 -17.83 26.45 36.75
C ASP A 21 -18.85 25.45 36.15
N GLU A 22 -19.99 25.24 36.80
CA GLU A 22 -21.12 24.47 36.27
C GLU A 22 -21.91 25.28 35.23
N ASP A 23 -22.45 24.62 34.21
CA ASP A 23 -23.21 25.27 33.12
C ASP A 23 -22.59 26.60 32.60
N PRO A 24 -21.29 26.59 32.21
CA PRO A 24 -20.55 27.80 31.88
C PRO A 24 -21.20 28.61 30.75
N ALA A 25 -21.08 29.93 30.85
CA ALA A 25 -21.71 30.84 29.92
C ALA A 25 -21.25 30.65 28.47
N GLU A 26 -22.12 30.97 27.52
CA GLU A 26 -21.79 30.97 26.09
C GLU A 26 -20.57 31.87 25.80
N GLY A 27 -19.51 31.28 25.25
CA GLY A 27 -18.27 31.97 24.89
C GLY A 27 -17.09 31.71 25.84
N GLU A 28 -17.28 30.92 26.89
CA GLU A 28 -16.18 30.46 27.75
C GLU A 28 -15.23 29.48 27.01
N PRO A 29 -13.94 29.45 27.37
CA PRO A 29 -12.95 28.59 26.73
C PRO A 29 -13.08 27.14 27.22
N LEU A 30 -14.04 26.41 26.66
CA LEU A 30 -14.25 24.99 26.96
C LEU A 30 -13.22 24.10 26.24
N VAL A 31 -12.85 23.01 26.90
CA VAL A 31 -12.06 21.92 26.33
C VAL A 31 -12.99 20.76 26.04
N LEU A 32 -12.94 20.23 24.82
CA LEU A 32 -13.63 18.99 24.50
C LEU A 32 -12.84 17.83 25.08
N GLY A 33 -13.45 17.11 26.01
CA GLY A 33 -12.88 15.92 26.64
C GLY A 33 -13.70 14.67 26.33
N PHE A 34 -13.05 13.52 26.43
CA PHE A 34 -13.60 12.18 26.28
C PHE A 34 -13.24 11.39 27.54
N PRO A 35 -14.15 10.59 28.11
CA PRO A 35 -13.80 9.64 29.15
C PRO A 35 -12.77 8.64 28.63
N ASP A 36 -11.86 8.20 29.50
CA ASP A 36 -10.78 7.25 29.24
C ASP A 36 -10.73 6.28 30.44
N GLU A 37 -11.45 5.16 30.36
CA GLU A 37 -11.60 4.20 31.46
C GLU A 37 -10.34 3.32 31.66
N ASP A 38 -9.59 3.03 30.61
CA ASP A 38 -8.43 2.14 30.67
C ASP A 38 -7.05 2.82 30.76
N GLY A 39 -7.00 4.13 30.49
CA GLY A 39 -5.85 4.99 30.68
C GLY A 39 -4.81 4.94 29.57
N ASP A 40 -5.18 4.61 28.34
CA ASP A 40 -4.25 4.57 27.20
C ASP A 40 -4.01 5.94 26.53
N GLY A 41 -4.84 6.94 26.86
CA GLY A 41 -4.72 8.30 26.36
C GLY A 41 -5.69 8.67 25.24
N PHE A 42 -6.50 7.72 24.78
CA PHE A 42 -7.65 7.92 23.90
C PHE A 42 -8.94 7.74 24.70
N GLY A 43 -10.04 8.31 24.22
CA GLY A 43 -11.32 8.20 24.92
C GLY A 43 -12.47 7.90 23.97
N GLU A 44 -13.47 7.21 24.51
CA GLU A 44 -14.67 6.77 23.79
C GLU A 44 -15.86 7.75 23.91
N GLY A 45 -16.70 7.79 22.86
CA GLY A 45 -18.03 8.41 22.88
C GLY A 45 -18.10 9.84 22.32
N ASP A 46 -19.24 10.49 22.54
CA ASP A 46 -19.56 11.81 21.96
C ASP A 46 -18.74 12.98 22.56
N GLY A 47 -18.05 12.73 23.68
CA GLY A 47 -17.32 13.74 24.45
C GLY A 47 -18.22 14.76 25.15
N ALA A 48 -17.61 15.59 25.99
CA ALA A 48 -18.26 16.71 26.68
C ALA A 48 -17.37 17.95 26.64
N ALA A 49 -17.99 19.12 26.47
CA ALA A 49 -17.29 20.41 26.60
C ALA A 49 -17.21 20.78 28.08
N LEU A 50 -16.01 20.86 28.62
CA LEU A 50 -15.74 21.02 30.05
C LEU A 50 -14.81 22.23 30.29
N CYS A 51 -14.98 22.93 31.40
CA CYS A 51 -14.05 24.00 31.81
C CYS A 51 -12.66 23.46 32.18
N ALA A 52 -12.62 22.26 32.77
CA ALA A 52 -11.39 21.53 33.06
C ALA A 52 -11.62 20.04 32.86
N LEU A 53 -10.60 19.32 32.39
CA LEU A 53 -10.65 17.86 32.24
C LEU A 53 -10.62 17.19 33.63
N PRO A 54 -11.64 16.39 33.98
CA PRO A 54 -11.61 15.55 35.17
C PRO A 54 -10.52 14.47 35.08
N GLU A 55 -10.25 13.80 36.20
CA GLU A 55 -9.43 12.58 36.20
C GLU A 55 -10.14 11.47 35.40
N GLY A 56 -9.39 10.74 34.55
CA GLY A 56 -9.95 9.75 33.63
C GLY A 56 -10.61 10.35 32.40
N TRP A 57 -10.22 11.56 32.00
CA TRP A 57 -10.66 12.20 30.75
C TRP A 57 -9.46 12.71 29.94
N VAL A 58 -9.55 12.58 28.62
CA VAL A 58 -8.51 12.97 27.66
C VAL A 58 -9.09 13.87 26.57
N THR A 59 -8.25 14.57 25.83
CA THR A 59 -8.67 15.43 24.70
C THR A 59 -8.66 14.72 23.35
N VAL A 60 -8.24 13.46 23.33
CA VAL A 60 -8.07 12.68 22.12
C VAL A 60 -9.20 11.66 22.05
N SER A 61 -10.05 11.79 21.04
CA SER A 61 -11.12 10.83 20.77
C SER A 61 -10.63 9.68 19.89
N GLY A 62 -11.41 8.60 19.87
CA GLY A 62 -11.31 7.57 18.83
C GLY A 62 -11.03 6.18 19.36
N ASP A 63 -11.08 6.01 20.68
CA ASP A 63 -11.06 4.69 21.29
C ASP A 63 -12.32 3.90 20.85
N CYS A 64 -12.11 2.65 20.45
CA CYS A 64 -13.15 1.73 20.03
C CYS A 64 -13.46 0.64 21.09
N ASP A 65 -12.65 0.52 22.14
CA ASP A 65 -12.88 -0.32 23.33
C ASP A 65 -12.19 0.28 24.56
N ASP A 66 -12.86 1.24 25.22
CA ASP A 66 -12.39 2.01 26.39
C ASP A 66 -12.06 1.14 27.63
N GLY A 67 -12.27 -0.17 27.54
CA GLY A 67 -11.91 -1.14 28.56
C GLY A 67 -10.61 -1.91 28.28
N ALA A 68 -9.94 -1.63 27.16
CA ALA A 68 -8.81 -2.40 26.64
C ALA A 68 -7.64 -1.48 26.22
N PRO A 69 -6.62 -1.25 27.08
CA PRO A 69 -5.58 -0.22 26.85
C PRO A 69 -4.56 -0.57 25.75
N GLY A 70 -4.85 -1.59 24.95
CA GLY A 70 -4.14 -1.95 23.73
C GLY A 70 -4.99 -1.77 22.48
N VAL A 71 -6.18 -1.17 22.58
CA VAL A 71 -7.17 -1.00 21.52
C VAL A 71 -7.46 0.48 21.34
N PHE A 72 -6.65 1.16 20.52
CA PHE A 72 -6.75 2.60 20.28
C PHE A 72 -6.12 2.99 18.94
N PRO A 73 -6.47 4.16 18.36
CA PRO A 73 -5.88 4.62 17.12
C PRO A 73 -4.35 4.61 17.09
N GLY A 74 -3.78 3.73 16.26
CA GLY A 74 -2.33 3.55 16.11
C GLY A 74 -1.68 2.59 17.11
N ALA A 75 -2.47 1.77 17.82
CA ALA A 75 -1.95 0.66 18.60
C ALA A 75 -1.27 -0.39 17.71
N ALA A 76 -0.47 -1.27 18.33
CA ALA A 76 0.17 -2.36 17.60
C ALA A 76 -0.84 -3.50 17.37
N VAL A 77 -1.06 -3.86 16.11
CA VAL A 77 -1.97 -4.94 15.71
C VAL A 77 -1.38 -6.32 16.05
N VAL A 78 -2.19 -7.19 16.65
CA VAL A 78 -1.86 -8.58 16.91
C VAL A 78 -2.61 -9.46 15.92
N CYS A 79 -1.90 -10.11 15.00
CA CYS A 79 -2.59 -10.84 13.96
C CYS A 79 -3.30 -12.11 14.47
N GLY A 80 -4.52 -12.35 14.00
CA GLY A 80 -5.28 -13.60 14.19
C GLY A 80 -6.01 -13.75 15.54
N ASP A 81 -6.22 -12.67 16.30
CA ASP A 81 -7.07 -12.66 17.49
C ASP A 81 -8.47 -12.07 17.27
N GLU A 82 -8.76 -11.62 16.04
CA GLU A 82 -10.04 -11.02 15.62
C GLU A 82 -10.39 -9.71 16.36
N VAL A 83 -9.41 -9.04 16.96
CA VAL A 83 -9.58 -7.73 17.61
C VAL A 83 -9.01 -6.63 16.71
N ASP A 84 -9.77 -5.56 16.50
CA ASP A 84 -9.31 -4.34 15.82
C ASP A 84 -8.57 -3.48 16.84
N GLN A 85 -7.25 -3.67 16.97
CA GLN A 85 -6.48 -2.96 17.98
C GLN A 85 -6.22 -1.50 17.61
N ASP A 86 -6.18 -1.14 16.33
CA ASP A 86 -5.85 0.23 15.92
C ASP A 86 -7.08 1.06 15.50
N CYS A 87 -8.28 0.54 15.74
CA CYS A 87 -9.57 1.18 15.50
C CYS A 87 -9.73 1.69 14.06
N ASP A 88 -9.12 1.01 13.09
CA ASP A 88 -9.17 1.38 11.68
C ASP A 88 -10.35 0.73 10.93
N GLY A 89 -11.11 -0.12 11.64
CA GLY A 89 -12.23 -0.90 11.12
C GLY A 89 -11.82 -2.28 10.60
N LEU A 90 -10.57 -2.69 10.79
CA LEU A 90 -10.02 -3.99 10.39
C LEU A 90 -9.49 -4.74 11.63
N SER A 91 -10.05 -5.92 11.89
CA SER A 91 -9.72 -6.72 13.07
C SER A 91 -8.42 -7.54 12.98
N ASP A 92 -7.53 -7.22 12.04
CA ASP A 92 -6.30 -7.97 11.75
C ASP A 92 -5.32 -7.09 10.96
N CYS A 93 -4.09 -7.58 10.75
CA CYS A 93 -2.91 -6.94 10.14
C CYS A 93 -3.06 -6.47 8.67
N GLY A 94 -4.18 -5.84 8.32
CA GLY A 94 -4.68 -5.73 6.95
C GLY A 94 -5.09 -7.11 6.47
N ARG A 95 -6.35 -7.28 6.09
CA ARG A 95 -6.93 -8.53 5.61
C ARG A 95 -6.12 -9.14 4.45
N LEU A 96 -5.13 -9.98 4.77
CA LEU A 96 -4.60 -10.98 3.86
C LEU A 96 -5.66 -12.06 3.73
N LEU A 97 -6.65 -11.81 2.86
CA LEU A 97 -7.59 -12.77 2.25
C LEU A 97 -7.49 -14.20 2.84
N ASP A 98 -8.01 -14.37 4.04
CA ASP A 98 -8.43 -15.65 4.61
C ASP A 98 -9.82 -16.07 4.07
N GLY A 99 -10.41 -15.18 3.25
CA GLY A 99 -11.45 -15.53 2.30
C GLY A 99 -10.92 -16.56 1.29
N GLU A 100 -11.56 -17.72 1.27
CA GLU A 100 -11.55 -18.60 0.11
C GLU A 100 -11.66 -17.73 -1.16
N VAL A 101 -10.72 -17.85 -2.11
CA VAL A 101 -10.82 -17.23 -3.44
C VAL A 101 -11.91 -17.99 -4.22
N SER A 102 -13.12 -17.90 -3.71
CA SER A 102 -14.37 -18.41 -4.24
C SER A 102 -15.13 -17.21 -4.81
N GLY A 103 -14.62 -16.71 -5.94
CA GLY A 103 -15.39 -16.11 -7.04
C GLY A 103 -16.21 -14.83 -6.83
N GLU A 104 -16.57 -14.38 -5.63
CA GLU A 104 -17.58 -13.33 -5.46
C GLU A 104 -17.13 -12.09 -4.66
N GLY A 105 -15.89 -12.04 -4.14
CA GLY A 105 -15.39 -10.90 -3.34
C GLY A 105 -13.88 -10.62 -3.43
N ALA A 106 -13.20 -11.15 -4.45
CA ALA A 106 -11.79 -10.85 -4.69
C ALA A 106 -11.66 -9.89 -5.88
N LEU A 107 -10.71 -8.96 -5.81
CA LEU A 107 -10.29 -8.17 -6.96
C LEU A 107 -9.91 -9.11 -8.11
N ARG A 108 -10.62 -8.97 -9.23
CA ARG A 108 -10.37 -9.74 -10.44
C ARG A 108 -9.66 -8.85 -11.46
N LEU A 109 -8.40 -9.18 -11.74
CA LEU A 109 -7.62 -8.59 -12.82
C LEU A 109 -7.88 -9.40 -14.09
N VAL A 110 -8.37 -8.74 -15.14
CA VAL A 110 -8.77 -9.41 -16.37
C VAL A 110 -7.92 -8.87 -17.52
N GLY A 111 -7.18 -9.77 -18.16
CA GLY A 111 -6.58 -9.56 -19.49
C GLY A 111 -7.51 -10.06 -20.60
N ASP A 112 -7.08 -9.89 -21.85
CA ASP A 112 -7.87 -10.29 -23.03
C ASP A 112 -7.29 -11.53 -23.75
N GLU A 113 -7.93 -11.97 -24.84
CA GLU A 113 -7.50 -13.16 -25.61
C GLU A 113 -6.13 -12.96 -26.32
N TYR A 114 -5.69 -11.71 -26.50
CA TYR A 114 -4.45 -11.38 -27.21
C TYR A 114 -3.31 -10.98 -26.28
N ASN A 115 -3.63 -10.68 -25.03
CA ASN A 115 -2.75 -10.19 -24.00
C ASN A 115 -3.04 -10.94 -22.68
N PRO A 116 -2.79 -12.26 -22.64
CA PRO A 116 -3.05 -13.06 -21.45
C PRO A 116 -2.13 -12.65 -20.31
N LEU A 117 -2.65 -12.59 -19.08
CA LEU A 117 -1.86 -12.41 -17.86
C LEU A 117 -1.28 -13.76 -17.41
N ASP A 118 -0.42 -14.35 -18.25
CA ASP A 118 0.15 -15.69 -18.06
C ASP A 118 1.63 -15.70 -17.65
N GLY A 119 2.19 -14.52 -17.40
CA GLY A 119 3.55 -14.33 -16.91
C GLY A 119 3.63 -14.28 -15.38
N ALA A 120 4.72 -13.69 -14.88
CA ALA A 120 4.94 -13.50 -13.46
C ALA A 120 4.10 -12.35 -12.91
N VAL A 121 3.79 -12.40 -11.61
CA VAL A 121 3.15 -11.30 -10.88
C VAL A 121 4.07 -10.90 -9.74
N VAL A 122 4.34 -9.60 -9.63
CA VAL A 122 5.07 -9.02 -8.49
C VAL A 122 4.36 -7.75 -8.02
N ILE A 123 4.60 -7.38 -6.77
CA ILE A 123 4.00 -6.21 -6.13
C ILE A 123 5.13 -5.38 -5.54
N ALA A 124 5.21 -4.11 -5.92
CA ALA A 124 6.13 -3.13 -5.34
C ALA A 124 5.71 -1.70 -5.73
N ASP A 125 6.17 -0.71 -4.98
CA ASP A 125 6.01 0.71 -5.34
C ASP A 125 6.99 1.07 -6.46
N LEU A 126 6.54 0.91 -7.70
CA LEU A 126 7.34 1.15 -8.90
C LEU A 126 7.20 2.60 -9.37
N THR A 127 6.08 3.26 -9.04
CA THR A 127 5.83 4.67 -9.36
C THR A 127 6.48 5.64 -8.37
N GLY A 128 6.88 5.17 -7.18
CA GLY A 128 7.45 5.98 -6.11
C GLY A 128 6.41 6.85 -5.40
N ASP A 129 5.13 6.47 -5.44
CA ASP A 129 4.03 7.23 -4.85
C ASP A 129 3.71 6.81 -3.40
N GLY A 130 4.42 5.80 -2.88
CA GLY A 130 4.25 5.25 -1.54
C GLY A 130 3.18 4.14 -1.46
N HIS A 131 2.55 3.78 -2.57
CA HIS A 131 1.59 2.68 -2.66
C HIS A 131 2.15 1.51 -3.48
N PRO A 132 1.85 0.25 -3.10
CA PRO A 132 2.27 -0.89 -3.88
C PRO A 132 1.51 -0.96 -5.21
N ASP A 133 2.26 -1.04 -6.31
CA ASP A 133 1.73 -1.25 -7.65
C ASP A 133 1.67 -2.74 -7.99
N TRP A 134 0.77 -3.09 -8.91
CA TRP A 134 0.64 -4.44 -9.43
C TRP A 134 1.37 -4.55 -10.77
N ILE A 135 2.39 -5.40 -10.82
CA ILE A 135 3.20 -5.64 -12.00
C ILE A 135 2.87 -7.04 -12.54
N LEU A 136 2.30 -7.06 -13.75
CA LEU A 136 1.69 -8.26 -14.34
C LEU A 136 2.38 -8.60 -15.65
N GLY A 137 3.02 -9.75 -15.69
CA GLY A 137 3.64 -10.30 -16.87
C GLY A 137 2.62 -10.88 -17.84
N SER A 138 2.85 -10.63 -19.12
CA SER A 138 2.11 -11.23 -20.22
C SER A 138 3.12 -11.75 -21.23
N THR A 139 3.23 -13.06 -21.39
CA THR A 139 4.23 -13.64 -22.31
C THR A 139 3.90 -13.38 -23.79
N GLN A 140 2.72 -12.81 -24.07
CA GLN A 140 2.25 -12.46 -25.38
C GLN A 140 1.46 -11.16 -25.36
N ILE A 141 1.90 -10.17 -26.12
CA ILE A 141 1.11 -8.97 -26.41
C ILE A 141 0.94 -8.83 -27.93
N THR A 142 -0.25 -8.37 -28.35
CA THR A 142 -0.73 -8.19 -29.74
C THR A 142 0.17 -8.69 -30.90
N ARG A 143 -0.23 -9.83 -31.52
CA ARG A 143 0.27 -10.38 -32.81
C ARG A 143 1.80 -10.54 -32.98
N GLY A 144 2.58 -10.39 -31.91
CA GLY A 144 4.03 -10.22 -32.00
C GLY A 144 4.90 -11.11 -31.12
N SER A 145 4.38 -12.06 -30.33
CA SER A 145 5.19 -13.03 -29.53
C SER A 145 6.38 -12.42 -28.76
N ASN A 146 6.31 -11.15 -28.37
CA ASN A 146 7.41 -10.41 -27.75
C ASN A 146 7.19 -10.12 -26.26
N GLY A 147 6.04 -10.53 -25.72
CA GLY A 147 5.67 -10.37 -24.32
C GLY A 147 5.68 -8.92 -23.82
N GLY A 148 5.23 -8.74 -22.59
CA GLY A 148 4.89 -7.45 -22.01
C GLY A 148 4.84 -7.52 -20.50
N VAL A 149 4.95 -6.36 -19.87
CA VAL A 149 4.66 -6.16 -18.46
C VAL A 149 3.68 -5.01 -18.32
N TYR A 150 2.52 -5.28 -17.75
CA TYR A 150 1.55 -4.27 -17.37
C TYR A 150 1.88 -3.77 -15.97
N VAL A 151 1.90 -2.46 -15.81
CA VAL A 151 2.03 -1.82 -14.50
C VAL A 151 0.71 -1.13 -14.19
N LEU A 152 0.08 -1.57 -13.12
CA LEU A 152 -1.20 -1.07 -12.65
C LEU A 152 -0.95 -0.36 -11.31
N PRO A 153 -0.90 1.00 -11.34
CA PRO A 153 -0.58 1.75 -10.14
C PRO A 153 -1.58 1.55 -9.02
N GLY A 154 -1.09 1.48 -7.79
CA GLY A 154 -1.89 1.44 -6.59
C GLY A 154 -2.49 2.81 -6.22
N PRO A 155 -3.35 2.86 -5.20
CA PRO A 155 -4.03 1.71 -4.58
C PRO A 155 -5.18 1.19 -5.45
N LEU A 156 -5.35 -0.13 -5.50
CA LEU A 156 -6.46 -0.78 -6.20
C LEU A 156 -7.68 -1.01 -5.30
N PRO A 157 -8.90 -1.05 -5.86
CA PRO A 157 -10.08 -1.42 -5.09
C PRO A 157 -9.96 -2.85 -4.54
N LEU A 158 -10.46 -3.07 -3.32
CA LEU A 158 -10.38 -4.37 -2.65
C LEU A 158 -11.28 -5.44 -3.28
N GLU A 159 -12.29 -5.04 -4.04
CA GLU A 159 -13.26 -5.90 -4.71
C GLU A 159 -13.63 -5.35 -6.09
N GLY A 160 -14.19 -6.22 -6.93
CA GLY A 160 -14.67 -5.86 -8.27
C GLY A 160 -13.75 -6.35 -9.38
N GLU A 161 -13.96 -5.81 -10.58
CA GLU A 161 -13.24 -6.19 -11.79
C GLU A 161 -12.47 -4.98 -12.32
N VAL A 162 -11.17 -5.16 -12.54
CA VAL A 162 -10.31 -4.17 -13.20
C VAL A 162 -9.90 -4.73 -14.55
N ASP A 163 -10.29 -4.00 -15.59
CA ASP A 163 -9.77 -4.20 -16.94
C ASP A 163 -8.33 -3.67 -16.98
N VAL A 164 -7.38 -4.60 -17.07
CA VAL A 164 -5.95 -4.27 -17.01
C VAL A 164 -5.53 -3.45 -18.21
N GLU A 165 -6.05 -3.72 -19.41
CA GLU A 165 -5.64 -2.97 -20.60
C GLU A 165 -6.12 -1.52 -20.59
N ALA A 166 -7.26 -1.26 -19.95
CA ALA A 166 -7.82 0.08 -19.83
C ALA A 166 -7.18 0.90 -18.70
N SER A 167 -6.59 0.23 -17.71
CA SER A 167 -6.19 0.85 -16.43
C SER A 167 -4.68 0.81 -16.17
N ALA A 168 -3.97 -0.14 -16.77
CA ALA A 168 -2.52 -0.26 -16.69
C ALA A 168 -1.86 0.41 -17.90
N TRP A 169 -0.60 0.79 -17.73
CA TRP A 169 0.27 1.13 -18.84
C TRP A 169 1.21 -0.05 -19.13
N LEU A 170 1.66 -0.16 -20.39
CA LEU A 170 2.38 -1.32 -20.88
C LEU A 170 3.86 -1.04 -21.09
N ILE A 171 4.72 -1.86 -20.50
CA ILE A 171 6.12 -2.00 -20.90
C ILE A 171 6.16 -3.12 -21.94
N SER A 172 6.34 -2.74 -23.20
CA SER A 172 6.31 -3.65 -24.34
C SER A 172 7.68 -4.23 -24.68
N GLY A 173 7.72 -5.52 -25.02
CA GLY A 173 8.92 -6.20 -25.50
C GLY A 173 9.35 -5.73 -26.89
N ASP A 174 10.57 -6.07 -27.29
CA ASP A 174 11.08 -5.76 -28.61
C ASP A 174 10.32 -6.54 -29.70
N THR A 175 9.53 -5.82 -30.49
CA THR A 175 8.70 -6.38 -31.58
C THR A 175 9.48 -7.06 -32.69
N SER A 176 10.81 -6.87 -32.77
CA SER A 176 11.67 -7.56 -33.73
C SER A 176 12.01 -8.99 -33.31
N LEU A 177 11.65 -9.37 -32.09
CA LEU A 177 12.01 -10.63 -31.45
C LEU A 177 10.77 -11.42 -31.06
N LYS A 178 11.00 -12.67 -30.69
CA LYS A 178 9.93 -13.58 -30.25
C LYS A 178 10.14 -14.02 -28.81
N GLY A 179 10.57 -13.09 -27.97
CA GLY A 179 10.80 -13.33 -26.55
C GLY A 179 9.52 -13.36 -25.74
N GLU A 180 9.47 -14.23 -24.75
CA GLU A 180 8.35 -14.31 -23.80
C GLU A 180 8.58 -13.31 -22.65
N MET A 181 8.71 -12.03 -22.98
CA MET A 181 8.93 -10.98 -21.97
C MET A 181 7.83 -11.00 -20.91
N GLY A 182 8.21 -10.82 -19.65
CA GLY A 182 7.28 -10.88 -18.52
C GLY A 182 7.06 -12.29 -17.99
N ARG A 183 7.73 -13.32 -18.54
CA ARG A 183 7.68 -14.67 -17.99
C ARG A 183 8.28 -14.78 -16.59
N SER A 184 9.35 -14.03 -16.31
CA SER A 184 9.94 -13.90 -14.99
C SER A 184 10.20 -12.44 -14.71
N ILE A 185 9.80 -11.98 -13.53
CA ILE A 185 9.93 -10.59 -13.11
C ILE A 185 10.47 -10.58 -11.69
N GLN A 186 11.37 -9.66 -11.40
CA GLN A 186 11.82 -9.31 -10.05
C GLN A 186 11.80 -7.80 -9.88
N VAL A 187 11.80 -7.38 -8.62
CA VAL A 187 11.83 -5.98 -8.22
C VAL A 187 12.85 -5.82 -7.09
N GLY A 188 13.45 -4.65 -7.02
CA GLY A 188 14.39 -4.28 -5.97
C GLY A 188 15.30 -3.15 -6.42
N ASP A 189 15.85 -2.41 -5.47
CA ASP A 189 16.87 -1.38 -5.74
C ASP A 189 18.21 -2.07 -6.07
N VAL A 190 18.58 -2.11 -7.35
CA VAL A 190 19.83 -2.73 -7.82
C VAL A 190 20.88 -1.69 -8.18
N ASN A 191 20.58 -0.39 -8.03
CA ASN A 191 21.48 0.70 -8.35
C ASN A 191 21.83 1.60 -7.15
N ASP A 192 21.28 1.29 -5.97
CA ASP A 192 21.39 2.02 -4.70
C ASP A 192 20.89 3.48 -4.78
N ASP A 193 19.76 3.72 -5.44
CA ASP A 193 19.13 5.05 -5.51
C ASP A 193 17.88 5.22 -4.63
N ASP A 194 17.60 4.24 -3.77
CA ASP A 194 16.43 4.13 -2.89
C ASP A 194 15.09 3.99 -3.64
N ALA A 195 15.09 3.85 -4.98
CA ALA A 195 13.90 3.53 -5.77
C ALA A 195 13.85 2.06 -6.15
N VAL A 196 12.64 1.52 -6.31
CA VAL A 196 12.46 0.14 -6.75
C VAL A 196 12.75 0.05 -8.24
N ASP A 197 13.73 -0.76 -8.62
CA ASP A 197 13.96 -1.11 -10.01
C ASP A 197 13.17 -2.34 -10.43
N LEU A 198 12.84 -2.39 -11.72
CA LEU A 198 12.12 -3.50 -12.34
C LEU A 198 13.06 -4.33 -13.21
N ILE A 199 13.14 -5.63 -12.90
CA ILE A 199 13.91 -6.61 -13.65
C ILE A 199 12.93 -7.51 -14.40
N ILE A 200 13.02 -7.49 -15.73
CA ILE A 200 12.11 -8.22 -16.62
C ILE A 200 12.91 -9.21 -17.46
N ALA A 201 12.60 -10.48 -17.33
CA ALA A 201 13.16 -11.50 -18.20
C ALA A 201 12.34 -11.63 -19.48
N ALA A 202 13.04 -11.74 -20.61
CA ALA A 202 12.51 -12.06 -21.93
C ALA A 202 13.29 -13.24 -22.50
N PRO A 203 13.04 -14.44 -21.99
CA PRO A 203 13.62 -15.65 -22.57
C PRO A 203 13.14 -15.82 -24.00
N GLU A 204 14.06 -16.20 -24.88
CA GLU A 204 13.80 -16.35 -26.30
C GLU A 204 13.90 -17.82 -26.74
N GLY A 205 13.30 -18.13 -27.89
CA GLY A 205 13.34 -19.47 -28.46
C GLY A 205 14.71 -19.88 -28.96
N SER A 206 14.80 -21.04 -29.62
CA SER A 206 16.07 -21.65 -30.03
C SER A 206 16.94 -20.86 -31.03
N ALA A 207 16.44 -19.77 -31.59
CA ALA A 207 17.11 -19.00 -32.64
C ALA A 207 17.90 -17.81 -32.09
N ASP A 208 17.43 -17.21 -30.99
CA ASP A 208 17.91 -15.94 -30.48
C ASP A 208 18.23 -16.09 -28.99
N PRO A 209 19.30 -15.46 -28.47
CA PRO A 209 19.63 -15.54 -27.05
C PRO A 209 18.53 -14.84 -26.24
N GLY A 210 18.21 -15.41 -25.08
CA GLY A 210 17.30 -14.75 -24.15
C GLY A 210 17.88 -13.46 -23.59
N ARG A 211 17.03 -12.63 -22.97
CA ARG A 211 17.43 -11.33 -22.43
C ARG A 211 16.86 -11.06 -21.05
N VAL A 212 17.53 -10.19 -20.31
CA VAL A 212 17.04 -9.59 -19.08
C VAL A 212 17.19 -8.08 -19.20
N TYR A 213 16.09 -7.38 -18.94
CA TYR A 213 15.99 -5.93 -18.95
C TYR A 213 15.91 -5.43 -17.51
N VAL A 214 16.71 -4.42 -17.17
CA VAL A 214 16.58 -3.69 -15.90
C VAL A 214 16.12 -2.27 -16.21
N ALA A 215 14.94 -1.89 -15.73
CA ALA A 215 14.40 -0.55 -15.82
C ALA A 215 14.50 0.11 -14.44
N PHE A 216 15.32 1.16 -14.36
CA PHE A 216 15.57 1.83 -13.09
C PHE A 216 14.39 2.71 -12.68
N GLY A 217 13.98 2.58 -11.42
CA GLY A 217 12.87 3.32 -10.84
C GLY A 217 13.21 4.78 -10.51
N PRO A 218 12.23 5.56 -10.02
CA PRO A 218 10.79 5.28 -10.13
C PRO A 218 10.34 5.39 -11.60
N LEU A 219 9.52 4.45 -12.06
CA LEU A 219 8.96 4.45 -13.41
C LEU A 219 7.63 5.20 -13.40
N ASP A 220 7.70 6.54 -13.45
CA ASP A 220 6.51 7.37 -13.55
C ASP A 220 6.37 7.99 -14.94
N ALA A 221 5.26 7.68 -15.62
CA ALA A 221 4.83 8.46 -16.76
C ALA A 221 3.37 8.25 -17.20
N GLY A 222 2.61 7.29 -16.66
CA GLY A 222 1.28 6.96 -17.20
C GLY A 222 1.29 6.77 -18.73
N ARG A 223 2.41 6.27 -19.27
CA ARG A 223 2.65 6.10 -20.70
C ARG A 223 3.25 4.72 -20.93
N ASP A 224 2.91 4.14 -22.07
CA ASP A 224 3.53 2.90 -22.50
C ASP A 224 5.04 3.11 -22.73
N LEU A 225 5.82 2.17 -22.21
CA LEU A 225 7.27 2.11 -22.42
C LEU A 225 7.58 0.96 -23.38
N SER A 226 8.77 1.01 -23.97
CA SER A 226 9.30 -0.10 -24.75
C SER A 226 10.73 -0.36 -24.35
N VAL A 227 11.06 -1.64 -24.17
CA VAL A 227 12.45 -2.09 -23.97
C VAL A 227 13.32 -1.93 -25.23
N SER A 228 12.78 -1.39 -26.32
CA SER A 228 13.59 -0.93 -27.47
C SER A 228 14.14 0.50 -27.30
N GLY A 229 13.70 1.22 -26.25
CA GLY A 229 14.22 2.55 -25.86
C GLY A 229 15.53 2.47 -25.07
N ALA A 230 16.17 3.62 -24.83
CA ALA A 230 17.50 3.68 -24.18
C ALA A 230 17.47 3.60 -22.63
N ASP A 231 16.29 3.43 -22.03
CA ASP A 231 16.07 3.61 -20.59
C ASP A 231 16.20 2.30 -19.78
N HIS A 232 16.95 1.32 -20.28
CA HIS A 232 17.15 0.04 -19.61
C HIS A 232 18.58 -0.48 -19.75
N VAL A 233 19.01 -1.31 -18.80
CA VAL A 233 20.21 -2.13 -18.95
C VAL A 233 19.81 -3.47 -19.56
N LEU A 234 20.51 -3.86 -20.64
CA LEU A 234 20.30 -5.12 -21.33
C LEU A 234 21.40 -6.13 -20.96
N LEU A 235 20.99 -7.26 -20.42
CA LEU A 235 21.80 -8.47 -20.31
C LEU A 235 21.31 -9.45 -21.38
N GLU A 236 22.24 -9.95 -22.21
CA GLU A 236 21.93 -10.86 -23.30
C GLU A 236 22.61 -12.21 -23.07
N GLY A 237 21.87 -13.29 -23.35
CA GLY A 237 22.41 -14.63 -23.38
C GLY A 237 23.53 -14.79 -24.40
N LEU A 238 24.29 -15.87 -24.28
CA LEU A 238 25.46 -16.07 -25.14
C LEU A 238 25.09 -16.75 -26.46
N THR A 239 24.04 -17.58 -26.46
CA THR A 239 23.64 -18.37 -27.62
C THR A 239 22.13 -18.56 -27.67
N GLY A 240 21.56 -18.63 -28.89
CA GLY A 240 20.14 -18.94 -29.03
C GLY A 240 19.74 -20.26 -28.38
N GLY A 241 18.63 -20.24 -27.63
CA GLY A 241 18.10 -21.40 -26.92
C GLY A 241 18.90 -21.86 -25.71
N ASP A 242 19.74 -21.00 -25.12
CA ASP A 242 20.44 -21.28 -23.86
C ASP A 242 19.54 -21.19 -22.62
N GLY A 243 18.31 -20.68 -22.77
CA GLY A 243 17.37 -20.48 -21.67
C GLY A 243 17.72 -19.28 -20.79
N PHE A 244 18.58 -18.36 -21.25
CA PHE A 244 18.86 -17.14 -20.50
C PHE A 244 17.55 -16.35 -20.28
N GLY A 245 17.32 -15.89 -19.05
CA GLY A 245 16.05 -15.24 -18.68
C GLY A 245 14.90 -16.22 -18.39
N ASP A 246 15.12 -17.54 -18.33
CA ASP A 246 14.07 -18.48 -17.94
C ASP A 246 13.58 -18.27 -16.49
N GLY A 247 14.48 -17.79 -15.63
CA GLY A 247 14.19 -17.34 -14.29
C GLY A 247 15.24 -16.33 -13.89
N VAL A 248 14.82 -15.32 -13.13
CA VAL A 248 15.70 -14.32 -12.54
C VAL A 248 15.38 -14.19 -11.05
N ILE A 249 16.41 -14.02 -10.24
CA ILE A 249 16.26 -13.78 -8.80
C ILE A 249 17.13 -12.59 -8.39
N THR A 250 16.60 -11.76 -7.49
CA THR A 250 17.37 -10.71 -6.83
C THR A 250 17.58 -11.07 -5.37
N GLY A 251 18.69 -10.63 -4.81
CA GLY A 251 19.03 -10.85 -3.41
C GLY A 251 20.45 -10.45 -3.10
N GLN A 252 20.79 -10.37 -1.81
CA GLN A 252 22.17 -10.16 -1.40
C GLN A 252 22.88 -11.51 -1.29
N PHE A 253 23.78 -11.78 -2.22
CA PHE A 253 24.51 -13.05 -2.29
C PHE A 253 25.98 -12.91 -1.92
N ASP A 254 26.56 -11.71 -2.03
CA ASP A 254 27.99 -11.51 -1.82
C ASP A 254 28.37 -10.86 -0.47
N GLY A 255 27.39 -10.31 0.26
CA GLY A 255 27.63 -9.72 1.58
C GLY A 255 27.83 -8.20 1.60
N ASP A 256 27.79 -7.51 0.46
CA ASP A 256 28.21 -6.09 0.37
C ASP A 256 27.13 -5.07 0.77
N GLY A 257 25.87 -5.50 0.78
CA GLY A 257 24.72 -4.68 1.17
C GLY A 257 23.92 -4.14 0.00
N GLN A 258 24.35 -4.38 -1.24
CA GLN A 258 23.60 -4.12 -2.47
C GLN A 258 22.82 -5.37 -2.90
N LEU A 259 21.77 -5.19 -3.69
CA LEU A 259 21.08 -6.32 -4.31
C LEU A 259 21.83 -6.81 -5.54
N ASP A 260 22.15 -8.10 -5.57
CA ASP A 260 22.66 -8.74 -6.77
C ASP A 260 21.53 -9.35 -7.60
N LEU A 261 21.80 -9.51 -8.89
CA LEU A 261 20.96 -10.22 -9.86
C LEU A 261 21.60 -11.56 -10.24
N CYS A 262 20.83 -12.65 -10.17
CA CYS A 262 21.23 -14.01 -10.53
C CYS A 262 20.28 -14.68 -11.52
#